data_AF-A0A7X2HMY0-F1
#
_entry.id   AF-A0A7X2HMY0-F1
#
_cell.length_a   1.000
_cell.length_b   1.000
_cell.length_c   1.000
_cell.angle_alpha   90.00
_cell.angle_beta   90.00
_cell.angle_gamma   90.00
#
_symmetry.space_group_name_H-M   'P 1'
#
loop_
_entity.id
_entity.type
_entity.pdbx_description
1 polymer ?
#
loop_
_entity_poly.entity_id
_entity_poly.type
_entity_poly.pdbx_seq_one_letter_code
_entity_poly.pdbx_strand_id
1 'polypeptide(L)'
;MNTRAIAERLREERKRLGLTQERFGAEGGVGKLAQLNYEKGQRSPDAAYLAAIALAGVDVSYVLTGERVATAMTPDEAALLAAYRDLDAQGRAGVLALIGGHSGVASEQQPVKAGKRSQVIVGGSNNVQISGGPTTAKRKRT
;
A
#
# COMPACT_ATOMS: atom_id res chain seq x y z
N MET A 1 9.25 -19.24 11.32
CA MET A 1 10.08 -18.51 10.34
C MET A 1 10.03 -19.27 9.03
N ASN A 2 9.65 -18.62 7.93
CA ASN A 2 9.53 -19.27 6.61
C ASN A 2 10.94 -19.49 6.03
N THR A 3 11.53 -20.65 6.30
CA THR A 3 12.94 -20.96 5.99
C THR A 3 13.14 -21.36 4.53
N ARG A 4 12.77 -20.52 3.56
CA ARG A 4 13.37 -20.65 2.21
C ARG A 4 14.87 -20.35 2.31
N ALA A 5 15.72 -21.02 1.54
CA ALA A 5 17.16 -20.81 1.64
C ALA A 5 17.55 -19.44 1.03
N ILE A 6 18.45 -18.69 1.66
CA ILE A 6 19.00 -17.42 1.15
C ILE A 6 19.49 -17.59 -0.31
N ALA A 7 20.08 -18.74 -0.62
CA ALA A 7 20.52 -19.13 -1.94
C ALA A 7 19.42 -19.06 -3.02
N GLU A 8 18.21 -19.51 -2.68
CA GLU A 8 17.06 -19.49 -3.59
C GLU A 8 16.61 -18.06 -3.86
N ARG A 9 16.48 -17.24 -2.81
CA ARG A 9 16.04 -15.83 -2.94
C ARG A 9 17.05 -14.97 -3.68
N LEU A 10 18.35 -15.22 -3.46
CA LEU A 10 19.41 -14.58 -4.22
C LEU A 10 19.29 -14.91 -5.72
N ARG A 11 19.00 -16.17 -6.05
CA ARG A 11 18.75 -16.61 -7.43
C ARG A 11 17.49 -16.00 -8.02
N GLU A 12 16.42 -15.88 -7.23
CA GLU A 12 15.17 -15.23 -7.64
C GLU A 12 15.41 -13.77 -7.99
N GLU A 13 16.13 -13.02 -7.15
CA GLU A 13 16.45 -11.61 -7.42
C GLU A 13 17.31 -11.43 -8.67
N ARG A 14 18.33 -12.28 -8.85
CA ARG A 14 19.10 -12.27 -10.10
C ARG A 14 18.21 -12.48 -11.33
N LYS A 15 17.30 -13.45 -11.26
CA LYS A 15 16.37 -13.75 -12.36
C LYS A 15 15.39 -12.61 -12.60
N ARG A 16 14.89 -11.97 -11.54
CA ARG A 16 14.01 -10.79 -11.61
C ARG A 16 14.67 -9.65 -12.39
N LEU A 17 15.98 -9.46 -12.19
CA LEU A 17 16.78 -8.46 -12.92
C LEU A 17 17.21 -8.92 -14.33
N GLY A 18 16.88 -10.16 -14.74
CA GLY A 18 17.27 -10.70 -16.05
C GLY A 18 18.78 -10.93 -16.22
N LEU A 19 19.53 -11.06 -15.12
CA LEU A 19 21.00 -11.13 -15.16
C LEU A 19 21.51 -12.57 -15.24
N THR A 20 22.61 -12.76 -15.98
CA THR A 20 23.40 -14.00 -15.95
C THR A 20 24.15 -14.11 -14.62
N GLN A 21 24.54 -15.32 -14.21
CA GLN A 21 25.33 -15.52 -12.99
C GLN A 21 26.68 -14.80 -13.04
N GLU A 22 27.27 -14.68 -14.23
CA GLU A 22 28.53 -13.99 -14.43
C GLU A 22 28.38 -12.48 -14.23
N ARG A 23 27.39 -11.87 -14.90
CA ARG A 23 27.11 -10.44 -14.74
C ARG A 23 26.70 -10.11 -13.31
N PHE A 24 25.83 -10.93 -12.70
CA PHE A 24 25.38 -10.71 -11.34
C PHE A 24 26.50 -10.90 -10.29
N GLY A 25 27.40 -11.85 -10.50
CA GLY A 25 28.61 -11.97 -9.70
C GLY A 25 29.48 -10.71 -9.82
N ALA A 26 29.64 -10.18 -11.03
CA ALA A 26 30.40 -8.96 -11.28
C ALA A 26 29.81 -7.72 -10.58
N GLU A 27 28.48 -7.57 -10.55
CA GLU A 27 27.80 -6.52 -9.76
C GLU A 27 28.16 -6.61 -8.26
N GLY A 28 28.41 -7.82 -7.76
CA GLY A 28 28.85 -8.09 -6.39
C GLY A 28 30.37 -8.13 -6.19
N GLY A 29 31.17 -7.80 -7.22
CA GLY A 29 32.63 -7.84 -7.16
C GLY A 29 33.24 -9.25 -7.11
N VAL A 30 32.49 -10.29 -7.51
CA VAL A 30 32.94 -11.68 -7.45
C VAL A 30 32.85 -12.37 -8.81
N GLY A 31 33.60 -13.46 -9.00
CA GLY A 31 33.52 -14.27 -10.21
C GLY A 31 32.26 -15.15 -10.26
N LYS A 32 31.93 -15.64 -11.46
CA LYS A 32 30.82 -16.57 -11.73
C LYS A 32 30.79 -17.80 -10.80
N LEU A 33 31.95 -18.35 -10.45
CA LEU A 33 32.03 -19.53 -9.57
C LEU A 33 31.56 -19.20 -8.14
N ALA A 34 31.90 -18.03 -7.61
CA ALA A 34 31.42 -17.59 -6.30
C ALA A 34 29.90 -17.42 -6.32
N GLN A 35 29.37 -16.80 -7.38
CA GLN A 35 27.92 -16.66 -7.58
C GLN A 35 27.20 -18.02 -7.60
N LEU A 36 27.77 -18.99 -8.33
CA LEU A 36 27.23 -20.36 -8.39
C LEU A 36 27.19 -21.00 -7.00
N ASN A 37 28.25 -20.84 -6.20
CA ASN A 37 28.34 -21.41 -4.86
C ASN A 37 27.33 -20.76 -3.90
N TYR A 38 27.08 -19.45 -4.04
CA TYR A 38 26.04 -18.75 -3.30
C TYR A 38 24.64 -19.26 -3.66
N GLU A 39 24.32 -19.38 -4.95
CA GLU A 39 23.02 -19.87 -5.41
C GLU A 39 22.76 -21.37 -5.16
N LYS A 40 23.81 -22.13 -4.87
CA LYS A 40 23.72 -23.53 -4.41
C LYS A 40 23.68 -23.66 -2.88
N GLY A 41 23.86 -22.56 -2.14
CA GLY A 41 23.94 -22.58 -0.67
C GLY A 41 25.22 -23.24 -0.12
N GLN A 42 26.24 -23.43 -0.95
CA GLN A 42 27.53 -24.00 -0.54
C GLN A 42 28.40 -22.98 0.22
N ARG A 43 28.12 -21.69 0.00
CA ARG A 43 28.76 -20.59 0.71
C ARG A 43 27.73 -19.47 0.87
N SER A 44 27.88 -18.65 1.90
CA SER A 44 27.06 -17.46 2.10
C SER A 44 27.75 -16.23 1.51
N PRO A 45 27.02 -15.32 0.84
CA PRO A 45 27.54 -14.01 0.49
C PRO A 45 27.86 -13.21 1.76
N ASP A 46 28.89 -12.37 1.70
CA ASP A 46 29.20 -11.45 2.79
C ASP A 46 28.44 -10.11 2.65
N ALA A 47 28.54 -9.27 3.67
CA ALA A 47 27.85 -7.98 3.70
C ALA A 47 28.34 -7.02 2.61
N ALA A 48 29.61 -7.09 2.19
CA ALA A 48 30.16 -6.22 1.15
C ALA A 48 29.58 -6.57 -0.23
N TYR A 49 29.50 -7.87 -0.54
CA TYR A 49 28.81 -8.37 -1.72
C TYR A 49 27.33 -7.96 -1.72
N LEU A 50 26.62 -8.12 -0.58
CA LEU A 50 25.21 -7.75 -0.48
C LEU A 50 24.99 -6.23 -0.69
N ALA A 51 25.88 -5.40 -0.12
CA ALA A 51 25.83 -3.95 -0.33
C ALA A 51 26.07 -3.58 -1.80
N ALA A 52 26.99 -4.25 -2.48
CA ALA A 52 27.29 -4.00 -3.89
C ALA A 52 26.08 -4.35 -4.79
N ILE A 53 25.47 -5.53 -4.61
CA ILE A 53 24.31 -5.92 -5.43
C ILE A 53 23.05 -5.12 -5.10
N ALA A 54 22.93 -4.52 -3.90
CA ALA A 54 21.85 -3.59 -3.59
C ALA A 54 21.87 -2.37 -4.52
N LEU A 55 23.05 -1.87 -4.88
CA LEU A 55 23.20 -0.78 -5.85
C LEU A 55 22.78 -1.20 -7.27
N ALA A 56 22.88 -2.50 -7.59
CA ALA A 56 22.37 -3.08 -8.83
C ALA A 56 20.85 -3.36 -8.80
N GLY A 57 20.14 -2.90 -7.77
CA GLY A 57 18.68 -2.98 -7.66
C GLY A 57 18.16 -4.28 -7.07
N VAL A 58 18.99 -5.06 -6.38
CA VAL A 58 18.56 -6.24 -5.61
C VAL A 58 17.84 -5.83 -4.33
N ASP A 59 16.71 -6.47 -4.04
CA ASP A 59 16.05 -6.35 -2.74
C ASP A 59 16.78 -7.23 -1.72
N VAL A 60 17.81 -6.67 -1.07
CA VAL A 60 18.59 -7.39 -0.05
C VAL A 60 17.76 -7.74 1.18
N SER A 61 16.77 -6.92 1.53
CA SER A 61 15.85 -7.23 2.62
C SER A 61 15.11 -8.53 2.31
N TYR A 62 14.54 -8.65 1.11
CA TYR A 62 13.92 -9.89 0.67
C TYR A 62 14.89 -11.08 0.68
N VAL A 63 16.12 -10.91 0.20
CA VAL A 63 17.13 -11.99 0.23
C VAL A 63 17.37 -12.49 1.65
N LEU A 64 17.45 -11.60 2.63
CA LEU A 64 17.72 -11.95 4.03
C LEU A 64 16.48 -12.48 4.77
N THR A 65 15.33 -11.81 4.65
CA THR A 65 14.15 -12.06 5.48
C THR A 65 13.11 -12.97 4.81
N GLY A 66 13.12 -13.04 3.48
CA GLY A 66 12.08 -13.69 2.69
C GLY A 66 10.80 -12.88 2.53
N GLU A 67 10.73 -11.69 3.09
CA GLU A 67 9.60 -10.77 2.93
C GLU A 67 9.95 -9.70 1.90
N ARG A 68 9.16 -9.64 0.83
CA ARG A 68 9.29 -8.54 -0.13
C ARG A 68 8.73 -7.31 0.54
N VAL A 69 9.61 -6.38 0.87
CA VAL A 69 9.17 -5.03 1.17
C VAL A 69 8.63 -4.49 -0.15
N ALA A 70 7.40 -3.96 -0.16
CA ALA A 70 6.86 -3.27 -1.33
C ALA A 70 7.72 -2.02 -1.57
N THR A 71 8.85 -2.18 -2.28
CA THR A 71 9.86 -1.15 -2.50
C THR A 71 9.54 -0.27 -3.70
N ALA A 72 8.68 -0.72 -4.61
CA ALA A 72 8.15 0.12 -5.67
C ALA A 72 6.85 0.78 -5.19
N MET A 73 6.99 1.81 -4.35
CA MET A 73 5.91 2.76 -4.16
C MET A 73 5.82 3.61 -5.44
N THR A 74 4.62 3.72 -6.01
CA THR A 74 4.33 4.75 -7.01
C THR A 74 4.61 6.14 -6.42
N PRO A 75 4.88 7.17 -7.25
CA PRO A 75 5.07 8.54 -6.76
C PRO A 75 3.92 9.01 -5.87
N ASP A 76 2.69 8.62 -6.20
CA ASP A 76 1.49 8.98 -5.44
C ASP A 76 1.45 8.28 -4.07
N GLU A 77 1.80 7.00 -4.00
CA GLU A 77 1.91 6.28 -2.73
C GLU A 77 2.99 6.89 -1.82
N ALA A 78 4.14 7.25 -2.40
CA ALA A 78 5.23 7.89 -1.67
C ALA A 78 4.82 9.27 -1.13
N ALA A 79 4.14 10.07 -1.96
CA ALA A 79 3.61 11.38 -1.57
C ALA A 79 2.56 11.28 -0.46
N LEU A 80 1.63 10.31 -0.56
CA LEU A 80 0.62 10.05 0.46
C LEU A 80 1.28 9.70 1.80
N LEU A 81 2.28 8.81 1.80
CA LEU A 81 2.97 8.39 3.02
C LEU A 81 3.77 9.54 3.66
N ALA A 82 4.42 10.37 2.85
CA ALA A 82 5.12 11.56 3.33
C ALA A 82 4.14 12.54 4.00
N ALA A 83 3.06 12.90 3.30
CA ALA A 83 2.03 13.79 3.84
C ALA A 83 1.39 13.23 5.11
N TYR A 84 1.09 11.92 5.16
CA TYR A 84 0.50 11.28 6.34
C TYR A 84 1.42 11.33 7.58
N ARG A 85 2.74 11.21 7.39
CA ARG A 85 3.72 11.26 8.49
C ARG A 85 3.84 12.65 9.12
N ASP A 86 3.64 13.69 8.31
CA ASP A 86 3.68 15.09 8.75
C ASP A 86 2.41 15.55 9.49
N LEU A 87 1.32 14.78 9.41
CA LEU A 87 0.07 15.09 10.11
C LEU A 87 0.15 14.82 11.62
N ASP A 88 -0.64 15.59 12.38
CA ASP A 88 -0.90 15.31 13.79
C ASP A 88 -1.83 14.10 13.98
N ALA A 89 -2.14 13.76 15.24
CA ALA A 89 -2.97 12.61 15.55
C ALA A 89 -4.37 12.71 14.93
N GLN A 90 -4.96 13.91 14.90
CA GLN A 90 -6.30 14.13 14.35
C GLN A 90 -6.30 14.02 12.82
N GLY A 91 -5.30 14.61 12.15
CA GLY A 91 -5.14 14.52 10.70
C GLY A 91 -4.93 13.08 10.24
N ARG A 92 -4.07 12.32 10.94
CA ARG A 92 -3.89 10.89 10.66
C ARG A 92 -5.17 10.09 10.84
N ALA A 93 -5.94 10.34 11.90
CA ALA A 93 -7.23 9.70 12.13
C ALA A 93 -8.23 10.01 11.00
N GLY A 94 -8.27 11.26 10.53
CA GLY A 94 -9.13 11.68 9.42
C GLY A 94 -8.80 10.95 8.10
N VAL A 95 -7.51 10.85 7.75
CA VAL A 95 -7.07 10.11 6.56
C VAL A 95 -7.46 8.63 6.64
N LEU A 96 -7.23 7.99 7.79
CA LEU A 96 -7.62 6.58 7.99
C LEU A 96 -9.13 6.38 7.92
N ALA A 97 -9.94 7.28 8.50
CA ALA A 97 -11.39 7.22 8.41
C ALA A 97 -11.88 7.36 6.96
N LEU A 98 -11.29 8.27 6.19
CA LEU A 98 -11.59 8.45 4.77
C LEU A 98 -11.30 7.17 3.96
N ILE A 99 -10.10 6.60 4.12
CA ILE A 99 -9.70 5.36 3.43
C ILE A 99 -10.62 4.21 3.85
N GLY A 100 -10.91 4.07 5.15
CA GLY A 100 -11.81 3.05 5.68
C GLY A 100 -13.23 3.15 5.11
N GLY A 101 -13.75 4.38 4.95
CA GLY A 101 -15.06 4.64 4.34
C GLY A 101 -15.15 4.29 2.85
N HIS A 102 -14.02 4.34 2.13
CA HIS A 102 -13.95 3.99 0.70
C HIS A 102 -13.60 2.52 0.46
N SER A 103 -13.07 1.81 1.46
CA SER A 103 -12.55 0.44 1.30
C SER A 103 -13.64 -0.63 1.15
N GLY A 104 -14.92 -0.27 1.11
CA GLY A 104 -16.00 -1.20 0.76
C GLY A 104 -16.07 -2.43 1.68
N VAL A 105 -15.54 -2.36 2.90
CA VAL A 105 -16.05 -3.23 3.97
C VAL A 105 -17.45 -2.73 4.23
N ALA A 106 -18.42 -3.42 3.63
CA ALA A 106 -19.82 -3.27 3.96
C ALA A 106 -19.89 -3.27 5.49
N SER A 107 -20.11 -2.09 6.07
CA SER A 107 -20.56 -2.00 7.44
C SER A 107 -21.88 -2.75 7.43
N GLU A 108 -21.85 -3.99 7.90
CA GLU A 108 -23.05 -4.75 8.21
C GLU A 108 -23.85 -3.81 9.10
N GLN A 109 -24.95 -3.28 8.57
CA GLN A 109 -25.84 -2.40 9.31
C GLN A 109 -26.39 -3.23 10.45
N GLN A 110 -25.76 -3.12 11.61
CA GLN A 110 -26.21 -3.78 12.81
C GLN A 110 -27.58 -3.18 13.12
N PRO A 111 -28.67 -3.97 13.14
CA PRO A 111 -29.98 -3.43 13.48
C PRO A 111 -29.88 -2.89 14.90
N VAL A 112 -29.98 -1.56 15.05
CA VAL A 112 -30.16 -0.95 16.36
C VAL A 112 -31.45 -1.50 16.94
N LYS A 113 -31.34 -2.49 17.83
CA LYS A 113 -32.48 -2.89 18.67
C LYS A 113 -32.91 -1.64 19.39
N ALA A 114 -34.15 -1.21 19.15
CA ALA A 114 -34.78 -0.12 19.86
C ALA A 114 -34.73 -0.42 21.37
N GLY A 115 -33.72 0.13 22.05
CA GLY A 115 -33.69 0.19 23.50
C GLY A 115 -34.85 1.06 23.96
N LYS A 116 -35.47 0.72 25.09
CA LYS A 116 -36.65 1.39 25.68
C LYS A 116 -36.46 2.88 26.07
N ARG A 117 -35.43 3.56 25.57
CA ARG A 117 -35.19 4.98 25.83
C ARG A 117 -35.11 5.74 24.51
N SER A 118 -36.23 6.33 24.13
CA SER A 118 -36.33 7.32 23.06
C SER A 118 -35.50 8.54 23.45
N GLN A 119 -34.48 8.87 22.67
CA GLN A 119 -33.77 10.15 22.77
C GLN A 119 -34.28 11.03 21.64
N VAL A 120 -34.95 12.13 21.98
CA VAL A 120 -35.42 13.11 21.00
C VAL A 120 -34.25 14.01 20.64
N ILE A 121 -33.74 13.87 19.42
CA ILE A 121 -32.81 14.83 18.84
C ILE A 121 -33.67 15.92 18.18
N VAL A 122 -33.77 17.08 18.84
CA VAL A 122 -34.36 18.29 18.24
C VAL A 122 -33.32 18.89 17.29
N GLY A 123 -33.33 18.42 16.04
CA GLY A 123 -32.55 19.01 14.96
C GLY A 123 -33.19 20.32 14.51
N GLY A 124 -32.45 21.42 14.61
CA GLY A 124 -32.87 22.75 14.21
C GLY A 124 -33.30 22.81 12.75
N SER A 125 -34.47 23.39 12.51
CA SER A 125 -35.06 23.61 11.21
C SER A 125 -34.19 24.55 10.36
N ASN A 126 -33.66 24.05 9.25
CA ASN A 126 -33.21 24.90 8.14
C ASN A 126 -33.74 24.32 6.83
N ASN A 127 -35.02 24.55 6.56
CA ASN A 127 -35.60 24.34 5.24
C ASN A 127 -35.59 25.70 4.52
N VAL A 128 -34.64 25.91 3.61
CA VAL A 128 -34.56 27.13 2.79
C VAL A 128 -35.71 27.09 1.77
N GLN A 129 -36.75 27.88 1.99
CA GLN A 129 -37.78 28.13 0.99
C GLN A 129 -37.26 29.15 -0.04
N ILE A 130 -37.07 28.69 -1.28
CA ILE A 130 -36.80 29.59 -2.40
C ILE A 130 -38.16 30.07 -2.93
N SER A 131 -38.46 31.34 -2.69
CA SER A 131 -39.62 32.04 -3.23
C SER A 131 -39.31 32.66 -4.59
N GLY A 132 -40.19 32.47 -5.59
CA GLY A 132 -40.52 33.51 -6.57
C GLY A 132 -40.45 33.14 -8.05
N GLY A 133 -41.60 33.22 -8.75
CA GLY A 133 -41.71 33.34 -10.21
C GLY A 133 -43.12 33.04 -10.75
N PRO A 134 -43.82 33.94 -11.48
CA PRO A 134 -45.29 33.98 -11.54
C PRO A 134 -45.96 33.21 -12.70
N THR A 135 -47.17 32.73 -12.37
CA THR A 135 -48.41 32.52 -13.14
C THR A 135 -48.44 32.77 -14.65
N THR A 136 -49.00 31.82 -15.43
CA THR A 136 -49.89 32.16 -16.55
C THR A 136 -50.94 31.08 -16.89
N ALA A 137 -52.20 31.45 -16.68
CA ALA A 137 -53.45 31.17 -17.39
C ALA A 137 -53.78 29.77 -18.00
N LYS A 138 -54.85 29.16 -17.48
CA LYS A 138 -55.68 28.14 -18.13
C LYS A 138 -56.39 28.70 -19.38
N ARG A 139 -56.41 27.95 -20.48
CA ARG A 139 -57.45 28.06 -21.53
C ARG A 139 -58.33 26.80 -21.52
N LYS A 140 -59.62 27.03 -21.33
CA LYS A 140 -60.74 26.09 -21.40
C LYS A 140 -61.02 25.78 -22.88
N ARG A 141 -61.21 24.50 -23.23
CA ARG A 141 -61.83 24.09 -24.49
C ARG A 141 -63.04 23.22 -24.16
N THR A 142 -64.21 23.76 -24.44
CA THR A 142 -65.41 23.03 -24.86
C THR A 142 -65.23 22.52 -26.28
#